data_AF-A0A3D1TWB1-F1
#
_entry.id   AF-A0A3D1TWB1-F1
#
_cell.length_a   1.000
_cell.length_b   1.000
_cell.length_c   1.000
_cell.angle_alpha   90.00
_cell.angle_beta   90.00
_cell.angle_gamma   90.00
#
_symmetry.space_group_name_H-M   'P 1'
#
loop_
_entity.id
_entity.type
_entity.pdbx_description
1 polymer ?
#
loop_
_entity_poly.entity_id
_entity_poly.type
_entity_poly.pdbx_seq_one_letter_code
_entity_poly.pdbx_strand_id
1 'polypeptide(L)'
;MPTLDPPGDHTTKEVSALLRDARSLLRRADKLFAATAAVDDQAATGLASEARAAIEQLVHHLTRLEQQRERRARDAVHRRR
;
A
#
# COMPACT_ATOMS: atom_id res chain seq x y z
N MET A 1 -9.29 -29.54 13.30
CA MET A 1 -8.14 -29.59 12.38
C MET A 1 -7.90 -28.18 11.85
N PRO A 2 -6.79 -27.51 12.17
CA PRO A 2 -6.51 -26.19 11.60
C PRO A 2 -6.12 -26.40 10.14
N THR A 3 -6.89 -25.82 9.22
CA THR A 3 -6.53 -25.77 7.80
C THR A 3 -5.33 -24.85 7.65
N LEU A 4 -4.16 -25.42 7.36
CA LEU A 4 -2.99 -24.65 6.95
C LEU A 4 -3.35 -23.95 5.64
N ASP A 5 -3.55 -22.64 5.70
CA ASP A 5 -3.71 -21.81 4.50
C ASP A 5 -2.52 -22.10 3.55
N PRO A 6 -2.76 -22.28 2.25
CA PRO A 6 -1.68 -22.50 1.30
C PRO A 6 -0.70 -21.31 1.37
N PRO A 7 0.61 -21.54 1.19
CA PRO A 7 1.64 -20.52 1.42
C PRO A 7 1.44 -19.20 0.65
N GLY A 8 0.68 -19.20 -0.45
CA GLY A 8 0.30 -17.98 -1.19
C GLY A 8 -0.77 -17.10 -0.54
N ASP A 9 -1.56 -17.63 0.39
CA ASP A 9 -2.64 -16.90 1.07
C ASP A 9 -2.11 -16.02 2.19
N HIS A 10 -1.08 -16.49 2.92
CA HIS A 10 -0.38 -15.66 3.91
C HIS A 10 0.26 -14.43 3.28
N THR A 11 0.96 -14.61 2.17
CA THR A 11 1.60 -13.47 1.51
C THR A 11 0.57 -12.48 0.94
N THR A 12 -0.58 -12.96 0.45
CA THR A 12 -1.66 -12.08 -0.04
C THR A 12 -2.23 -11.23 1.10
N LYS A 13 -2.52 -11.83 2.25
CA LYS A 13 -2.97 -11.11 3.46
C LYS A 13 -1.95 -10.05 3.91
N GLU A 14 -0.65 -10.37 3.85
CA GLU A 14 0.43 -9.41 4.16
C GLU A 14 0.43 -8.20 3.22
N VAL A 15 0.27 -8.41 1.90
CA VAL A 15 0.23 -7.30 0.93
C VAL A 15 -1.00 -6.41 1.16
N SER A 16 -2.16 -6.99 1.45
CA SER A 16 -3.35 -6.20 1.78
C SER A 16 -3.17 -5.41 3.07
N ALA A 17 -2.50 -5.97 4.09
CA ALA A 17 -2.14 -5.24 5.31
C ALA A 17 -1.18 -4.08 5.02
N LEU A 18 -0.10 -4.33 4.28
CA LEU A 18 0.84 -3.29 3.85
C LEU A 18 0.17 -2.18 3.04
N LEU A 19 -0.77 -2.53 2.15
CA LEU A 19 -1.51 -1.54 1.37
C LEU A 19 -2.41 -0.67 2.27
N ARG A 20 -3.05 -1.26 3.29
CA ARG A 20 -3.83 -0.53 4.29
C ARG A 20 -2.95 0.46 5.06
N ASP A 21 -1.76 0.02 5.46
CA ASP A 21 -0.80 0.84 6.21
C ASP A 21 -0.23 1.96 5.34
N ALA A 22 0.14 1.68 4.09
CA ALA A 22 0.61 2.68 3.13
C ALA A 22 -0.46 3.76 2.85
N ARG A 23 -1.73 3.37 2.70
CA ARG A 23 -2.85 4.33 2.58
C ARG A 23 -3.04 5.15 3.86
N SER A 24 -2.84 4.57 5.03
CA SER A 24 -2.87 5.31 6.28
C SER A 24 -1.72 6.30 6.38
N LEU A 25 -0.53 5.91 5.93
CA LEU A 25 0.65 6.76 5.89
C LEU A 25 0.46 7.93 4.91
N LEU A 26 -0.15 7.68 3.74
CA LEU A 26 -0.46 8.74 2.78
C LEU A 26 -1.36 9.82 3.39
N ARG A 27 -2.45 9.43 4.07
CA ARG A 27 -3.31 10.37 4.79
C ARG A 27 -2.58 11.17 5.88
N ARG A 28 -1.54 10.61 6.48
CA ARG A 28 -0.70 11.33 7.47
C ARG A 28 0.24 12.30 6.78
N ALA A 29 0.80 11.93 5.63
CA ALA A 29 1.62 12.83 4.82
C ALA A 29 0.79 14.02 4.29
N ASP A 30 -0.46 13.79 3.88
CA ASP A 30 -1.37 14.88 3.48
C ASP A 30 -1.60 15.88 4.63
N LYS A 31 -1.81 15.37 5.85
CA LYS A 31 -1.95 16.22 7.05
C LYS A 31 -0.67 16.99 7.36
N LEU A 32 0.49 16.33 7.23
CA LEU A 32 1.79 16.96 7.46
C LEU A 32 2.01 18.10 6.45
N PHE A 33 1.78 17.84 5.16
CA PHE A 33 1.88 18.84 4.11
C PHE A 33 0.95 20.04 4.36
N ALA A 34 -0.30 19.79 4.76
CA ALA A 34 -1.24 20.86 5.09
C ALA A 34 -0.76 21.68 6.31
N ALA A 35 -0.22 21.02 7.34
CA ALA A 35 0.30 21.68 8.53
C ALA A 35 1.54 22.53 8.24
N THR A 36 2.48 22.04 7.43
CA THR A 36 3.69 22.79 7.05
C THR A 36 3.36 23.98 6.15
N ALA A 37 2.39 23.82 5.24
CA ALA A 37 1.92 24.91 4.40
C ALA A 37 1.21 26.00 5.22
N ALA A 38 0.47 25.64 6.26
CA ALA A 38 -0.23 26.60 7.11
C ALA A 38 0.69 27.50 7.96
N VAL A 39 1.96 27.10 8.15
CA VAL A 39 2.97 27.87 8.89
C VAL A 39 4.01 28.52 7.96
N ASP A 40 3.79 28.49 6.65
CA ASP A 40 4.67 29.04 5.61
C ASP A 40 6.13 28.53 5.68
N ASP A 41 6.35 27.34 6.23
CA ASP A 41 7.67 26.69 6.23
C ASP A 41 7.89 26.00 4.88
N GLN A 42 8.57 26.71 3.96
CA GLN A 42 8.85 26.21 2.62
C GLN A 42 9.71 24.96 2.61
N ALA A 43 10.69 24.86 3.51
CA ALA A 43 11.59 23.70 3.57
C ALA A 43 10.84 22.46 4.05
N ALA A 44 10.06 22.59 5.13
CA ALA A 44 9.23 21.50 5.64
C ALA A 44 8.13 21.10 4.65
N THR A 45 7.54 22.07 3.93
CA THR A 45 6.55 21.79 2.89
C THR A 45 7.14 21.03 1.71
N GLY A 46 8.37 21.37 1.29
CA GLY A 46 9.11 20.61 0.28
C GLY A 46 9.31 19.14 0.71
N LEU A 47 9.82 18.92 1.92
CA LEU A 47 10.03 17.57 2.45
C LEU A 47 8.71 16.79 2.61
N ALA A 48 7.64 17.43 3.05
CA ALA A 48 6.33 16.80 3.17
C ALA A 48 5.77 16.40 1.79
N SER A 49 6.01 17.21 0.76
CA SER A 49 5.65 16.91 -0.63
C SER A 49 6.41 15.70 -1.17
N GLU A 50 7.73 15.64 -0.95
CA GLU A 50 8.57 14.51 -1.35
C GLU A 50 8.15 13.21 -0.66
N ALA A 51 7.91 13.27 0.66
CA ALA A 51 7.42 12.14 1.43
C ALA A 51 6.08 11.64 0.88
N ARG A 52 5.14 12.56 0.62
CA ARG A 52 3.85 12.24 0.01
C ARG A 52 4.03 11.52 -1.34
N ALA A 53 4.85 12.08 -2.24
CA ALA A 53 5.10 11.47 -3.56
C ALA A 53 5.70 10.06 -3.46
N ALA A 54 6.65 9.85 -2.54
CA ALA A 54 7.23 8.52 -2.29
C ALA A 54 6.19 7.52 -1.77
N ILE A 55 5.30 7.94 -0.86
CA ILE A 55 4.24 7.10 -0.34
C ILE A 55 3.19 6.80 -1.41
N GLU A 56 2.84 7.76 -2.26
CA GLU A 56 1.97 7.53 -3.41
C GLU A 56 2.55 6.43 -4.31
N GLN A 57 3.83 6.50 -4.67
CA GLN A 57 4.50 5.45 -5.45
C GLN A 57 4.43 4.07 -4.77
N LEU A 58 4.63 4.02 -3.45
CA LEU A 58 4.49 2.79 -2.66
C LEU A 58 3.07 2.22 -2.75
N VAL A 59 2.03 3.05 -2.59
CA VAL A 59 0.62 2.62 -2.71
C VAL A 59 0.34 2.07 -4.10
N HIS A 60 0.84 2.71 -5.16
CA HIS A 60 0.68 2.23 -6.53
C HIS A 60 1.37 0.87 -6.73
N HIS A 61 2.58 0.71 -6.23
CA HIS A 61 3.32 -0.55 -6.31
C HIS A 61 2.59 -1.70 -5.59
N LEU A 62 2.16 -1.47 -4.35
CA LEU A 62 1.45 -2.47 -3.56
C LEU A 62 0.09 -2.83 -4.17
N THR A 63 -0.62 -1.86 -4.75
CA THR A 63 -1.88 -2.11 -5.47
C THR A 63 -1.65 -3.03 -6.67
N ARG A 64 -0.59 -2.80 -7.46
CA ARG A 64 -0.25 -3.68 -8.59
C ARG A 64 0.12 -5.08 -8.12
N LEU A 65 0.85 -5.19 -7.02
CA LEU A 65 1.25 -6.48 -6.45
C LEU A 65 0.03 -7.29 -5.96
N GLU A 66 -0.91 -6.64 -5.27
CA GLU A 66 -2.17 -7.25 -4.82
C GLU A 66 -2.96 -7.78 -6.01
N GLN A 67 -3.18 -6.96 -7.05
CA GLN A 67 -3.89 -7.36 -8.27
C GLN A 67 -3.23 -8.53 -9.00
N GLN A 68 -1.89 -8.54 -9.09
CA GLN A 68 -1.16 -9.66 -9.70
C GLN A 68 -1.36 -10.96 -8.94
N ARG A 69 -1.40 -10.90 -7.60
CA ARG A 69 -1.62 -12.08 -6.76
C ARG A 69 -3.05 -12.58 -6.86
N GLU A 70 -4.04 -11.69 -6.83
CA GLU A 70 -5.44 -12.06 -7.03
C GLU A 70 -5.66 -12.73 -8.40
N ARG A 71 -5.06 -12.20 -9.46
CA ARG A 71 -5.11 -12.81 -10.81
C ARG A 71 -4.51 -14.22 -10.81
N ARG A 72 -3.31 -14.39 -10.25
CA ARG A 72 -2.65 -15.71 -10.16
C ARG A 72 -3.47 -16.71 -9.36
N ALA A 73 -4.10 -16.28 -8.27
CA ALA A 73 -4.97 -17.12 -7.46
C ALA A 73 -6.19 -17.60 -8.27
N ARG A 74 -6.84 -16.70 -9.02
CA ARG A 74 -7.96 -17.05 -9.92
C ARG A 74 -7.53 -18.04 -11.01
N ASP A 75 -6.40 -17.80 -11.66
CA ASP A 75 -5.88 -18.67 -12.71
C ASP A 75 -5.49 -20.07 -12.19
N ALA A 76 -5.03 -20.17 -10.94
CA ALA A 76 -4.72 -21.44 -10.30
C ALA A 76 -5.99 -22.25 -9.97
N VAL A 77 -7.08 -21.57 -9.56
CA VAL A 77 -8.39 -22.18 -9.34
C VAL A 77 -8.98 -22.68 -10.67
N HIS A 78 -8.88 -21.90 -11.74
CA HIS A 78 -9.38 -22.30 -13.06
C HIS A 78 -8.64 -23.49 -13.66
N ARG A 79 -7.31 -23.62 -13.45
CA ARG A 79 -6.52 -24.77 -13.93
C ARG A 79 -6.75 -26.07 -13.16
N ARG A 80 -7.39 -26.03 -11.99
CA ARG A 80 -7.72 -27.21 -11.17
C ARG A 80 -9.12 -27.76 -11.42
N ARG A 81 -9.96 -27.05 -12.19
CA ARG A 81 -11.28 -27.51 -12.65
C ARG A 81 -11.15 -28.15 -14.02
#